data_AF-A0A382Z0P5-F1
#
_entry.id   AF-A0A382Z0P5-F1
#
_cell.length_a   1.000
_cell.length_b   1.000
_cell.length_c   1.000
_cell.angle_alpha   90.00
_cell.angle_beta   90.00
_cell.angle_gamma   90.00
#
_symmetry.space_group_name_H-M   'P 1'
#
loop_
_entity.id
_entity.type
_entity.pdbx_description
1 polymer ?
#
loop_
_entity_poly.entity_id
_entity_poly.type
_entity_poly.pdbx_seq_one_letter_code
_entity_poly.pdbx_strand_id
1 'polypeptide(L)' 'MRLFPFGLVCALMGAHAICAEVTPPPAKVRKALKLDAFYQKHVDVGGLSIVSSKKVSNYALLEAAYL' A
#
# COMPACT_ATOMS: atom_id res chain seq x y z
N MET A 1 -17.77 -22.69 32.21
CA MET A 1 -17.23 -23.70 31.26
C MET A 1 -17.92 -23.48 29.92
N ARG A 2 -17.14 -23.22 28.84
CA ARG A 2 -17.42 -23.54 27.42
C ARG A 2 -18.73 -22.97 26.81
N LEU A 3 -18.75 -22.21 25.72
CA LEU A 3 -18.15 -22.52 24.41
C LEU A 3 -18.28 -21.26 23.52
N PHE A 4 -17.20 -20.81 22.88
CA PHE A 4 -17.23 -19.80 21.81
C PHE A 4 -17.69 -20.47 20.49
N PRO A 5 -18.65 -19.91 19.72
CA PRO A 5 -18.71 -20.22 18.30
C PRO A 5 -17.73 -19.28 17.58
N PHE A 6 -16.50 -19.77 17.42
CA PHE A 6 -15.54 -19.28 16.43
C PHE A 6 -16.11 -19.58 15.03
N GLY A 7 -17.08 -18.76 14.62
CA GLY A 7 -17.67 -18.80 13.28
C GLY A 7 -16.70 -18.21 12.27
N LEU A 8 -15.82 -19.05 11.77
CA LEU A 8 -15.26 -19.07 10.41
C LEU A 8 -15.59 -17.82 9.55
N VAL A 9 -14.85 -16.72 9.77
CA VAL A 9 -14.76 -15.62 8.80
C VAL A 9 -13.76 -16.08 7.74
N CYS A 10 -14.26 -16.80 6.74
CA CYS A 10 -13.50 -17.10 5.53
C CYS A 10 -13.45 -15.83 4.68
N ALA A 11 -12.33 -15.12 4.77
CA ALA A 11 -12.10 -13.85 4.13
C ALA A 11 -12.23 -13.96 2.60
N LEU A 12 -13.00 -13.05 2.03
CA LEU A 12 -13.02 -12.71 0.61
C LEU A 12 -11.62 -12.22 0.20
N MET A 13 -10.73 -13.12 -0.19
CA MET A 13 -9.55 -12.74 -0.99
C MET A 13 -9.99 -12.48 -2.43
N GLY A 14 -10.69 -11.36 -2.61
CA GLY A 14 -10.85 -10.76 -3.93
C GLY A 14 -9.48 -10.28 -4.39
N ALA A 15 -8.90 -10.97 -5.36
CA ALA A 15 -7.75 -10.47 -6.11
C ALA A 15 -8.15 -9.14 -6.75
N HIS A 16 -7.86 -8.03 -6.06
CA HIS A 16 -7.94 -6.71 -6.65
C HIS A 16 -6.86 -6.67 -7.71
N ALA A 17 -7.25 -6.62 -8.98
CA ALA A 17 -6.38 -6.12 -10.02
C ALA A 17 -6.08 -4.66 -9.63
N ILE A 18 -4.96 -4.45 -8.93
CA ILE A 18 -4.56 -3.14 -8.45
C ILE A 18 -4.10 -2.39 -9.69
N CYS A 19 -4.96 -1.50 -10.21
CA CYS A 19 -4.47 -0.45 -11.09
C CYS A 19 -3.60 0.45 -10.20
N ALA A 20 -2.30 0.18 -10.21
CA ALA A 20 -1.34 0.89 -9.39
C ALA A 20 -1.29 2.36 -9.83
N GLU A 21 -2.00 3.21 -9.12
CA GLU A 21 -2.01 4.66 -9.36
C GLU A 21 -0.97 5.34 -8.47
N VAL A 22 -0.18 6.23 -9.07
CA VAL A 22 0.80 7.03 -8.33
C VAL A 22 0.09 8.21 -7.67
N THR A 23 0.01 8.18 -6.34
CA THR A 23 -0.61 9.23 -5.53
C THR A 23 0.38 9.82 -4.54
N PRO A 24 0.09 10.97 -3.89
CA PRO A 24 0.88 11.42 -2.76
C PRO A 24 0.72 10.47 -1.55
N PRO A 25 1.78 10.21 -0.75
CA PRO A 25 1.67 9.34 0.41
C PRO A 25 0.57 9.81 1.40
N PRO A 26 -0.42 8.95 1.73
CA PRO A 26 -1.46 9.27 2.70
C PRO A 26 -0.89 9.60 4.08
N ALA A 27 -1.59 10.41 4.87
CA ALA A 27 -1.13 10.83 6.20
C ALA A 27 -0.80 9.64 7.14
N LYS A 28 -1.55 8.54 7.03
CA LYS A 28 -1.29 7.30 7.79
C LYS A 28 0.06 6.69 7.42
N VAL A 29 0.36 6.57 6.13
CA VAL A 29 1.63 6.04 5.61
C VAL A 29 2.80 6.95 5.99
N ARG A 30 2.63 8.28 5.82
CA ARG A 30 3.64 9.26 6.23
C ARG A 30 4.01 9.13 7.70
N LYS A 31 3.01 9.00 8.58
CA LYS A 31 3.23 8.85 10.03
C LYS A 31 3.87 7.50 10.36
N ALA A 32 3.38 6.41 9.77
CA ALA A 32 3.87 5.05 10.05
C ALA A 32 5.34 4.87 9.64
N LEU A 33 5.70 5.37 8.45
CA LEU A 33 7.06 5.25 7.91
C LEU A 33 7.96 6.45 8.24
N LYS A 34 7.46 7.44 9.00
CA LYS A 34 8.16 8.69 9.35
C LYS A 34 8.72 9.43 8.13
N LEU A 35 7.92 9.54 7.07
CA LEU A 35 8.32 10.17 5.81
C LEU A 35 8.38 11.69 5.97
N ASP A 36 9.48 12.28 5.54
CA ASP A 36 9.62 13.72 5.40
C ASP A 36 9.00 14.24 4.08
N ALA A 37 9.28 15.50 3.74
CA ALA A 37 8.80 16.15 2.51
C ALA A 37 9.50 15.68 1.23
N PHE A 38 10.59 14.91 1.33
CA PHE A 38 11.30 14.34 0.17
C PHE A 38 10.41 13.32 -0.56
N TYR A 39 9.65 12.53 0.19
CA TYR A 39 8.73 11.52 -0.34
C TYR A 39 7.42 12.17 -0.77
N GLN A 40 7.18 12.18 -2.08
CA GLN A 40 6.04 12.88 -2.69
C GLN A 40 5.17 11.95 -3.54
N LYS A 41 5.64 10.74 -3.83
CA LYS A 41 4.94 9.74 -4.61
C LYS A 41 4.79 8.45 -3.81
N HIS A 42 3.68 7.76 -4.01
CA HIS A 42 3.28 6.56 -3.30
C HIS A 42 2.43 5.68 -4.21
N VAL A 43 2.63 4.37 -4.08
CA VAL A 43 1.78 3.31 -4.61
C VAL A 43 1.60 2.29 -3.49
N ASP A 44 0.39 1.79 -3.32
CA ASP A 44 0.11 0.66 -2.44
C ASP A 44 -0.09 -0.60 -3.28
N VAL A 45 0.67 -1.65 -2.95
CA VAL A 45 0.58 -2.96 -3.60
C VAL A 45 0.17 -3.97 -2.55
N GLY A 46 -1.14 -4.18 -2.40
CA GLY A 46 -1.67 -5.18 -1.47
C GLY A 46 -1.27 -4.95 -0.02
N GLY A 47 -1.16 -3.68 0.41
CA GLY A 47 -0.70 -3.30 1.75
C GLY A 47 0.80 -3.05 1.89
N LEU A 48 1.60 -3.30 0.84
CA LEU A 48 2.99 -2.86 0.78
C LEU A 48 3.06 -1.45 0.19
N SER A 49 3.52 -0.50 1.00
CA SER A 49 3.69 0.90 0.56
C SER A 49 5.05 1.13 -0.08
N ILE A 50 5.03 1.50 -1.37
CA ILE A 50 6.22 1.93 -2.11
C ILE A 50 6.18 3.44 -2.24
N VAL A 51 7.27 4.12 -1.87
CA VAL A 51 7.35 5.58 -1.88
C VAL A 51 8.57 6.06 -2.62
N SER A 52 8.47 7.21 -3.28
CA SER A 52 9.60 7.81 -3.98
C SER A 52 9.55 9.34 -3.97
N SER A 53 10.67 9.93 -4.40
CA SER A 53 10.78 11.39 -4.51
C SER A 53 10.10 11.92 -5.76
N LYS A 54 9.90 13.25 -5.81
CA LYS A 54 9.36 13.94 -6.98
C LYS A 54 10.15 13.65 -8.28
N LYS A 55 11.46 13.41 -8.17
CA LYS A 55 12.37 13.26 -9.32
C LYS A 55 12.24 11.91 -10.03
N VAL A 56 11.75 10.87 -9.34
CA VAL A 56 11.56 9.54 -9.92
C VAL A 56 10.37 9.57 -10.87
N SER A 57 10.49 9.00 -12.08
CA SER A 57 9.37 8.95 -13.02
C SER A 57 8.25 8.05 -12.48
N ASN A 58 6.99 8.31 -12.89
CA ASN A 58 5.88 7.44 -12.48
C ASN A 58 6.10 6.01 -13.00
N TYR A 59 6.62 5.88 -14.22
CA TYR A 59 7.01 4.60 -14.81
C TYR A 59 7.97 3.81 -13.90
N ALA A 60 9.08 4.41 -13.47
CA ALA A 60 10.05 3.72 -12.62
C ALA A 60 9.47 3.31 -11.24
N LEU A 61 8.56 4.11 -10.70
CA LEU A 61 7.86 3.75 -9.46
C LEU A 61 6.91 2.55 -9.66
N LEU A 62 6.23 2.48 -10.82
CA LEU A 62 5.35 1.36 -11.16
C LEU A 62 6.12 0.08 -11.47
N GLU A 63 7.27 0.18 -12.13
CA GLU A 63 8.18 -0.96 -12.31
C GLU A 63 8.65 -1.49 -10.94
N ALA A 64 9.03 -0.61 -10.01
CA ALA A 64 9.39 -1.00 -8.65
C ALA A 64 8.23 -1.64 -7.86
N ALA A 65 6.97 -1.36 -8.25
CA ALA A 65 5.77 -1.97 -7.69
C ALA A 65 5.42 -3.34 -8.29
N TYR A 66 6.06 -3.71 -9.39
CA TYR A 66 5.85 -4.98 -10.08
C TYR A 66 6.89 -6.05 -9.70
N LEU A 67 8.12 -5.63 -9.43
CA LEU A 67 9.25 -6.50 -9.02
C LEU A 67 9.02 -7.19 -7.67
#